data_AF-A0A7J9Q6V4-F1
#
_entry.id   AF-A0A7J9Q6V4-F1
#
_cell.length_a   1.000
_cell.length_b   1.000
_cell.length_c   1.000
_cell.angle_alpha   90.00
_cell.angle_beta   90.00
_cell.angle_gamma   90.00
#
_symmetry.space_group_name_H-M   'P 1'
#
loop_
_entity.id
_entity.type
_entity.pdbx_description
1 polymer ?
#
loop_
_entity_poly.entity_id
_entity_poly.type
_entity_poly.pdbx_seq_one_letter_code
_entity_poly.pdbx_strand_id
1 'polypeptide(L)'
;MKKSEINESEDIEKVYSDEGRDSLVEDDAMEPWEQGFMEGAEDDGQGAKCRHCGKILMGPESIFEKEIDGVVYRFCSEECAEKFEEDLHKNE
;
A
#
# COMPACT_ATOMS: atom_id res chain seq x y z
N MET A 1 27.45 -28.04 -4.21
CA MET A 1 27.44 -26.60 -3.87
C MET A 1 28.73 -26.25 -3.16
N LYS A 2 29.60 -25.45 -3.78
CA LYS A 2 30.76 -24.85 -3.11
C LYS A 2 30.33 -23.47 -2.62
N LYS A 3 30.44 -23.25 -1.32
CA LYS A 3 30.12 -21.99 -0.66
C LYS A 3 31.29 -21.04 -0.92
N SER A 4 31.11 -20.10 -1.84
CA SER A 4 32.08 -19.04 -2.10
C SER A 4 31.99 -18.01 -0.99
N GLU A 5 33.05 -17.93 -0.18
CA GLU A 5 33.28 -16.87 0.79
C GLU A 5 33.37 -15.53 0.03
N ILE A 6 32.43 -14.63 0.31
CA ILE A 6 32.44 -13.27 -0.23
C ILE A 6 33.43 -12.48 0.62
N ASN A 7 34.57 -12.10 0.04
CA ASN A 7 35.51 -11.18 0.68
C ASN A 7 35.05 -9.75 0.41
N GLU A 8 34.27 -9.18 1.33
CA GLU A 8 33.61 -7.87 1.20
C GLU A 8 34.54 -6.69 0.86
N SER A 9 35.87 -6.82 1.01
CA SER A 9 36.80 -5.69 0.84
C SER A 9 37.43 -5.57 -0.55
N GLU A 10 37.52 -6.65 -1.33
CA GLU A 10 38.09 -6.64 -2.70
C GLU A 10 37.04 -6.35 -3.78
N ASP A 11 35.75 -6.50 -3.45
CA ASP A 11 34.64 -6.27 -4.37
C ASP A 11 34.21 -4.80 -4.43
N ILE A 12 34.45 -4.02 -3.36
CA ILE A 12 34.08 -2.60 -3.30
C ILE A 12 34.95 -1.73 -4.20
N GLU A 13 36.26 -1.99 -4.28
CA GLU A 13 37.19 -1.21 -5.13
C GLU A 13 36.83 -1.32 -6.63
N LYS A 14 36.27 -2.45 -7.05
CA LYS A 14 35.84 -2.67 -8.44
C LYS A 14 34.61 -1.84 -8.80
N VAL A 15 33.66 -1.65 -7.87
CA VAL A 15 32.45 -0.83 -8.07
C VAL A 15 32.79 0.64 -8.36
N TYR A 16 33.86 1.17 -7.76
CA TYR A 16 34.28 2.56 -7.97
C TYR A 16 35.13 2.78 -9.23
N SER A 17 35.50 1.72 -9.94
CA SER A 17 36.18 1.81 -11.23
C SER A 17 35.18 2.10 -12.35
N ASP A 18 35.56 2.85 -13.39
CA ASP A 18 34.68 3.16 -14.52
C ASP A 18 34.04 1.89 -15.14
N GLU A 19 34.80 0.80 -15.26
CA GLU A 19 34.33 -0.49 -15.80
C GLU A 19 33.34 -1.20 -14.86
N GLY A 20 33.55 -1.16 -13.55
CA GLY A 20 32.62 -1.75 -12.58
C GLY A 20 31.35 -0.92 -12.41
N ARG A 21 31.42 0.39 -12.69
CA ARG A 21 30.28 1.29 -12.65
C ARG A 21 29.36 1.10 -13.86
N ASP A 22 29.91 0.81 -15.04
CA ASP A 22 29.16 0.49 -16.26
C ASP A 22 28.43 -0.87 -16.12
N SER A 23 29.13 -1.88 -15.60
CA SER A 23 28.55 -3.21 -15.34
C SER A 23 27.40 -3.20 -14.33
N LEU A 24 27.37 -2.25 -13.39
CA LEU A 24 26.29 -2.13 -12.41
C LEU A 24 25.02 -1.50 -12.99
N VAL A 25 25.13 -0.76 -14.10
CA VAL A 25 24.01 -0.10 -14.77
C VAL A 25 23.28 -1.06 -15.71
N GLU A 26 24.00 -2.03 -16.31
CA GLU A 26 23.40 -2.99 -17.25
C GLU A 26 22.50 -4.05 -16.59
N ASP A 27 22.66 -4.32 -15.29
CA ASP A 27 21.82 -5.27 -14.51
C ASP A 27 20.68 -4.58 -13.75
N ASP A 28 20.52 -3.26 -13.88
CA ASP A 28 19.47 -2.47 -13.20
C ASP A 28 18.11 -2.53 -13.94
N ALA A 29 17.96 -3.50 -14.86
CA ALA A 29 16.69 -3.77 -15.51
C ALA A 29 15.75 -4.44 -14.51
N MET A 30 15.02 -3.63 -13.75
CA MET A 30 14.02 -4.04 -12.77
C MET A 30 13.10 -5.12 -13.36
N GLU A 31 13.16 -6.33 -12.81
CA GLU A 31 12.32 -7.43 -13.25
C GLU A 31 10.84 -7.08 -12.99
N PRO A 32 9.89 -7.61 -13.77
CA PRO A 32 8.48 -7.23 -13.67
C PRO A 32 7.86 -7.41 -12.27
N TRP A 33 8.40 -8.31 -11.44
CA TRP A 33 7.93 -8.50 -10.06
C TRP A 33 8.48 -7.48 -9.06
N GLU A 34 9.58 -6.80 -9.38
CA GLU A 34 10.21 -5.77 -8.53
C GLU A 34 9.46 -4.43 -8.64
N GLN A 35 8.79 -4.20 -9.76
CA GLN A 35 7.92 -3.03 -9.96
C GLN A 35 6.75 -2.98 -8.96
N GLY A 36 6.17 -4.14 -8.63
CA GLY A 36 5.03 -4.22 -7.72
C GLY A 36 5.33 -3.79 -6.28
N PHE A 37 6.59 -3.81 -5.85
CA PHE A 37 7.00 -3.27 -4.55
C PHE A 37 7.16 -1.75 -4.56
N MET A 38 7.41 -1.15 -5.73
CA MET A 38 7.65 0.29 -5.88
C MET A 38 6.36 1.08 -6.07
N GLU A 39 5.30 0.45 -6.60
CA GLU A 39 3.98 1.07 -6.76
C GLU A 39 3.32 1.44 -5.42
N GLY A 40 3.71 0.80 -4.31
CA GLY A 40 3.10 1.06 -3.01
C GLY A 40 1.63 0.62 -2.96
N ALA A 41 1.15 0.25 -1.78
CA ALA A 41 -0.29 0.03 -1.60
C ALA A 41 -0.98 1.39 -1.52
N GLU A 42 -1.18 2.03 -2.67
CA GLU A 42 -1.96 3.25 -2.76
C GLU A 42 -3.43 2.92 -2.47
N ASP A 43 -3.94 3.49 -1.39
CA ASP A 43 -5.36 3.65 -1.06
C ASP A 43 -6.16 2.45 -0.49
N ASP A 44 -5.73 1.19 -0.65
CA ASP A 44 -6.56 0.05 -0.19
C ASP A 44 -6.75 0.01 1.36
N GLY A 45 -5.88 0.69 2.11
CA GLY A 45 -5.95 0.76 3.57
C GLY A 45 -6.97 1.77 4.14
N GLN A 46 -7.42 2.76 3.38
CA GLN A 46 -8.30 3.83 3.90
C GLN A 46 -9.77 3.41 3.92
N GLY A 47 -10.18 2.55 2.99
CA GLY A 47 -11.52 1.96 2.94
C GLY A 47 -11.79 0.91 4.03
N ALA A 48 -10.78 0.59 4.85
CA ALA A 48 -10.85 -0.41 5.91
C ALA A 48 -11.37 0.15 7.24
N LYS A 49 -11.97 1.35 7.30
CA LYS A 49 -12.50 1.94 8.53
C LYS A 49 -13.94 2.42 8.37
N CYS A 50 -14.76 2.20 9.39
CA CYS A 50 -16.10 2.74 9.48
C CYS A 50 -16.05 4.27 9.51
N ARG A 51 -16.79 4.93 8.61
CA ARG A 51 -16.78 6.39 8.50
C ARG A 51 -17.34 7.11 9.74
N HIS A 52 -18.28 6.48 10.44
CA HIS A 52 -18.90 7.06 11.64
C HIS A 52 -18.04 6.88 12.91
N CYS A 53 -17.61 5.64 13.21
CA CYS A 53 -16.97 5.32 14.48
C CYS A 53 -15.45 5.05 14.38
N GLY A 54 -14.88 5.05 13.17
CA GLY A 54 -13.45 4.82 12.93
C GLY A 54 -12.96 3.38 13.13
N LYS A 55 -13.87 2.45 13.46
CA LYS A 55 -13.55 1.03 13.71
C LYS A 55 -13.04 0.36 12.44
N ILE A 56 -12.02 -0.49 12.56
CA ILE A 56 -11.50 -1.27 11.42
C ILE A 56 -12.57 -2.24 10.94
N LEU A 57 -12.81 -2.26 9.63
CA LEU A 57 -13.68 -3.17 8.91
C LEU A 57 -12.86 -4.39 8.52
N MET A 58 -13.22 -5.55 9.05
CA MET A 58 -12.53 -6.81 8.76
C MET A 58 -13.31 -7.61 7.73
N GLY A 59 -12.79 -7.66 6.50
CA GLY A 59 -13.36 -8.44 5.40
C GLY A 59 -14.65 -7.86 4.81
N PRO A 60 -15.00 -8.22 3.56
CA PRO A 60 -16.13 -7.63 2.84
C PRO A 60 -17.49 -7.96 3.44
N GLU A 61 -17.62 -9.08 4.15
CA GLU A 61 -18.89 -9.60 4.67
C GLU A 61 -19.45 -8.75 5.82
N SER A 62 -18.59 -8.01 6.51
CA SER A 62 -18.94 -7.17 7.66
C SER A 62 -19.04 -5.68 7.32
N ILE A 63 -19.02 -5.34 6.03
CA ILE A 63 -19.05 -3.97 5.53
C ILE A 63 -20.48 -3.65 5.08
N PHE A 64 -21.04 -2.60 5.66
CA PHE A 64 -22.27 -2.00 5.19
C PHE A 64 -21.94 -0.77 4.34
N GLU A 65 -22.35 -0.77 3.07
CA GLU A 65 -22.11 0.33 2.14
C GLU A 65 -23.42 1.09 1.92
N LYS A 66 -23.37 2.42 2.02
CA LYS A 66 -24.52 3.31 1.80
C LYS A 66 -24.09 4.54 1.00
N GLU A 67 -24.90 4.90 0.00
CA GLU A 67 -24.73 6.13 -0.76
C GLU A 67 -25.45 7.28 -0.06
N ILE A 68 -24.71 8.37 0.22
CA ILE A 68 -25.22 9.60 0.86
C ILE A 68 -24.66 10.77 0.04
N ASP A 69 -25.53 11.66 -0.45
CA ASP A 69 -25.16 12.80 -1.32
C ASP A 69 -24.31 12.42 -2.55
N GLY A 70 -24.55 11.23 -3.11
CA GLY A 70 -23.82 10.70 -4.26
C GLY A 70 -22.41 10.17 -3.94
N VAL A 71 -22.07 10.05 -2.65
CA VAL A 71 -20.81 9.46 -2.18
C VAL A 71 -21.09 8.14 -1.48
N VAL A 72 -20.39 7.08 -1.88
CA VAL A 72 -20.49 5.76 -1.23
C VAL A 72 -19.61 5.73 0.02
N TYR A 73 -20.22 5.52 1.17
CA TYR A 73 -19.55 5.38 2.45
C TYR A 73 -19.64 3.96 3.00
N ARG A 74 -18.63 3.55 3.77
CA ARG A 74 -18.53 2.23 4.40
C ARG A 74 -18.66 2.32 5.93
N PHE A 75 -19.42 1.37 6.49
CA PHE A 75 -19.76 1.33 7.91
C PHE A 75 -19.65 -0.09 8.46
N CYS A 76 -19.52 -0.20 9.78
CA CYS A 76 -19.53 -1.50 10.47
C CYS A 76 -20.95 -2.02 10.75
N SER A 77 -21.97 -1.20 10.55
CA SER A 77 -23.38 -1.52 10.78
C SER A 77 -24.29 -0.47 10.13
N GLU A 78 -25.54 -0.84 9.88
CA GLU A 78 -26.59 0.07 9.40
C GLU A 78 -26.81 1.25 10.36
N GLU A 79 -26.81 1.00 11.67
CA GLU A 79 -26.95 2.05 12.69
C GLU A 79 -25.87 3.16 12.58
N CYS A 80 -24.63 2.79 12.23
CA CYS A 80 -23.56 3.76 12.02
C CYS A 80 -23.80 4.59 10.75
N ALA A 81 -24.41 4.02 9.72
CA ALA A 81 -24.74 4.72 8.49
C ALA A 81 -25.87 5.74 8.71
N GLU A 82 -26.92 5.36 9.42
CA GLU A 82 -28.04 6.26 9.77
C GLU A 82 -27.58 7.45 10.61
N LYS A 83 -26.81 7.20 11.68
CA LYS A 83 -26.28 8.28 12.53
C LYS A 83 -25.38 9.25 11.76
N PHE A 84 -24.59 8.73 10.82
CA PHE A 84 -23.71 9.55 10.00
C PHE A 84 -24.49 10.42 9.00
N GLU A 85 -25.51 9.86 8.35
CA GLU A 85 -26.42 10.60 7.48
C GLU A 85 -27.17 11.70 8.24
N GLU A 86 -27.69 11.39 9.43
CA GLU A 86 -28.32 12.39 10.29
C GLU A 86 -27.37 13.53 10.69
N ASP A 87 -26.10 13.21 11.00
CA ASP A 87 -25.10 14.20 11.40
C ASP A 87 -24.70 15.11 10.23
N LEU A 88 -24.59 14.56 9.02
CA LEU A 88 -24.36 15.32 7.79
C LEU A 88 -25.47 16.35 7.54
N HIS A 89 -26.73 15.93 7.64
CA HIS A 89 -27.87 16.83 7.41
C HIS A 89 -28.19 17.76 8.60
N LYS A 90 -27.64 17.51 9.79
CA LYS A 90 -27.79 18.42 10.96
C LYS A 90 -26.82 19.60 10.92
N ASN A 91 -25.73 19.48 10.17
CA ASN A 91 -24.69 20.51 10.05
C ASN A 91 -24.84 21.40 8.81
N GLU A 92 -25.96 21.31 8.09
CA GLU A 92 -26.31 22.17 6.94
C GLU A 92 -27.25 23.31 7.36
#